data_AF-J2SXE2-F1
#
_entry.id   AF-J2SXE2-F1
#
_cell.length_a   1.000
_cell.length_b   1.000
_cell.length_c   1.000
_cell.angle_alpha   90.00
_cell.angle_beta   90.00
_cell.angle_gamma   90.00
#
_symmetry.space_group_name_H-M   'P 1'
#
loop_
_entity.id
_entity.type
_entity.pdbx_description
1 polymer ?
#
loop_
_entity_poly.entity_id
_entity_poly.type
_entity_poly.pdbx_seq_one_letter_code
_entity_poly.pdbx_strand_id
1 'polypeptide(L)'
;PGVVTNAGTPANPIWASLQIVTNTQGHSTDKLRYLGFPDVTKTTTVGSFLEFRVRQSGVSYFFEMRLLNPPASNIIYRYARIGYTTGANNGYASSFTFTPTNYNVWQIVDSPSLLNGTALGFHGVLSSSARDAMHELILNFSYGEFVNCVINTY
;
A
#
# COMPACT_ATOMS: atom_id res chain seq x y z
N PRO A 1 16.56 8.58 14.61
CA PRO A 1 17.39 9.77 14.32
C PRO A 1 17.73 9.80 12.83
N GLY A 2 17.05 10.67 12.06
CA GLY A 2 17.29 10.84 10.62
C GLY A 2 18.13 12.08 10.35
N VAL A 3 18.88 12.07 9.24
CA VAL A 3 19.53 13.29 8.74
C VAL A 3 18.46 14.10 8.02
N VAL A 4 18.16 15.29 8.53
CA VAL A 4 17.28 16.24 7.84
C VAL A 4 18.14 17.30 7.17
N THR A 5 17.82 17.62 5.93
CA THR A 5 18.44 18.74 5.20
C THR A 5 17.40 19.83 4.97
N ASN A 6 17.81 21.08 5.16
CA ASN A 6 17.02 22.23 4.74
C ASN A 6 17.43 22.59 3.31
N ALA A 7 16.56 22.33 2.34
CA ALA A 7 16.75 22.78 0.96
C ALA A 7 16.18 24.20 0.71
N GLY A 8 15.55 24.79 1.72
CA GLY A 8 15.00 26.15 1.69
C GLY A 8 15.94 27.19 2.32
N THR A 9 15.40 28.38 2.59
CA THR A 9 16.14 29.45 3.28
C THR A 9 15.87 29.40 4.79
N PRO A 10 16.67 30.07 5.63
CA PRO A 10 16.38 30.17 7.07
C PRO A 10 15.01 30.79 7.38
N ALA A 11 14.51 31.66 6.50
CA ALA A 11 13.20 32.29 6.64
C ALA A 11 12.03 31.43 6.10
N ASN A 12 12.31 30.48 5.20
CA ASN A 12 11.34 29.56 4.60
C ASN A 12 11.97 28.16 4.42
N PRO A 13 12.06 27.36 5.49
CA PRO A 13 12.73 26.08 5.41
C PRO A 13 11.92 25.04 4.63
N ILE A 14 12.61 24.23 3.83
CA ILE A 14 12.06 23.05 3.14
C ILE A 14 12.81 21.84 3.68
N TRP A 15 12.15 21.10 4.56
CA TRP A 15 12.75 19.94 5.20
C TRP A 15 12.60 18.69 4.33
N ALA A 16 13.72 18.07 4.00
CA ALA A 16 13.77 16.73 3.43
C ALA A 16 14.42 15.79 4.44
N SER A 17 13.84 14.61 4.66
CA SER A 17 14.47 13.54 5.42
C SER A 17 15.31 12.68 4.48
N LEU A 18 16.58 12.49 4.83
CA LEU A 18 17.46 11.52 4.20
C LEU A 18 17.41 10.23 5.03
N GLN A 19 16.99 9.15 4.39
CA GLN A 19 16.99 7.84 5.01
C GLN A 19 18.31 7.11 4.72
N ILE A 20 19.05 6.77 5.78
CA ILE A 20 20.29 6.00 5.69
C ILE A 20 19.92 4.51 5.78
N VAL A 21 20.19 3.76 4.72
CA VAL A 21 19.98 2.31 4.68
C VAL A 21 21.13 1.62 5.42
N THR A 22 20.81 0.93 6.51
CA THR A 22 21.66 0.09 7.34
C THR A 22 21.08 -1.32 7.44
N ASN A 23 21.80 -2.23 8.10
CA ASN A 23 21.37 -3.61 8.32
C ASN A 23 20.18 -3.73 9.31
N THR A 24 19.78 -2.62 9.95
CA THR A 24 18.68 -2.51 10.92
C THR A 24 17.63 -1.46 10.55
N GLN A 25 17.86 -0.68 9.49
CA GLN A 25 16.90 0.24 8.88
C GLN A 25 17.12 0.20 7.37
N GLY A 26 16.20 -0.37 6.61
CA GLY A 26 16.38 -0.52 5.17
C GLY A 26 15.07 -0.87 4.47
N HIS A 27 15.14 -1.09 3.16
CA HIS A 27 13.95 -1.49 2.40
C HIS A 27 13.56 -2.92 2.77
N SER A 28 12.30 -3.14 3.13
CA SER A 28 11.75 -4.50 3.25
C SER A 28 10.80 -4.76 2.08
N THR A 29 10.77 -6.00 1.60
CA THR A 29 9.83 -6.42 0.56
C THR A 29 9.00 -7.58 1.07
N ASP A 30 7.72 -7.33 1.27
CA ASP A 30 6.73 -8.35 1.61
C ASP A 30 5.99 -8.79 0.35
N LYS A 31 5.72 -10.09 0.21
CA LYS A 31 5.14 -10.66 -1.01
C LYS A 31 3.96 -11.58 -0.71
N LEU A 32 2.86 -11.37 -1.42
CA LEU A 32 1.73 -12.29 -1.49
C LEU A 32 1.63 -12.84 -2.90
N ARG A 33 1.93 -14.12 -3.08
CA ARG A 33 1.81 -14.80 -4.37
C ARG A 33 1.10 -16.14 -4.25
N TYR A 34 0.09 -16.35 -5.08
CA TYR A 34 -0.59 -17.63 -5.22
C TYR A 34 -1.28 -17.74 -6.58
N LEU A 35 -1.65 -18.97 -6.95
CA LEU A 35 -2.41 -19.27 -8.16
C LEU A 35 -3.91 -19.36 -7.84
N GLY A 36 -4.74 -19.03 -8.83
CA GLY A 36 -6.19 -19.06 -8.75
C GLY A 36 -6.84 -17.70 -8.49
N PHE A 37 -8.14 -17.73 -8.19
CA PHE A 37 -8.91 -16.55 -7.85
C PHE A 37 -8.46 -15.94 -6.51
N PRO A 38 -8.61 -14.62 -6.32
CA PRO A 38 -8.38 -13.98 -5.03
C PRO A 38 -9.12 -14.67 -3.89
N ASP A 39 -8.35 -15.03 -2.87
CA ASP A 39 -8.80 -15.73 -1.68
C ASP A 39 -8.57 -14.84 -0.46
N VAL A 40 -9.67 -14.50 0.23
CA VAL A 40 -9.66 -13.59 1.39
C VAL A 40 -8.94 -14.17 2.61
N THR A 41 -8.63 -15.47 2.61
CA THR A 41 -7.83 -16.13 3.64
C THR A 41 -6.33 -16.02 3.37
N LYS A 42 -5.93 -15.61 2.16
CA LYS A 42 -4.53 -15.38 1.78
C LYS A 42 -4.19 -13.92 2.03
N THR A 43 -3.40 -13.68 3.07
CA THR A 43 -2.98 -12.35 3.47
C THR A 43 -1.45 -12.25 3.49
N THR A 44 -0.95 -11.01 3.44
CA THR A 44 0.45 -10.69 3.75
C THR A 44 0.50 -9.58 4.77
N THR A 45 1.44 -9.67 5.69
CA THR A 45 1.69 -8.64 6.68
C THR A 45 2.87 -7.79 6.24
N VAL A 46 2.84 -6.50 6.55
CA VAL A 46 3.97 -5.59 6.35
C VAL A 46 4.41 -5.11 7.73
N GLY A 47 5.60 -5.54 8.11
CA GLY A 47 6.05 -5.48 9.51
C GLY A 47 5.03 -6.16 10.45
N SER A 48 4.87 -5.60 11.64
CA SER A 48 3.93 -6.10 12.66
C SER A 48 2.65 -5.25 12.77
N PHE A 49 2.32 -4.47 11.74
CA PHE A 49 1.28 -3.45 11.85
C PHE A 49 0.22 -3.47 10.74
N LEU A 50 0.62 -3.69 9.49
CA LEU A 50 -0.32 -3.71 8.37
C LEU A 50 -0.56 -5.14 7.91
N GLU A 51 -1.77 -5.38 7.45
CA GLU A 51 -2.11 -6.60 6.74
C GLU A 51 -2.87 -6.26 5.47
N PHE A 52 -2.55 -6.98 4.40
CA PHE A 52 -3.11 -6.80 3.07
C PHE A 52 -3.71 -8.10 2.55
N ARG A 53 -4.75 -7.96 1.74
CA ARG A 53 -5.34 -9.06 0.98
C ARG A 53 -5.92 -8.58 -0.34
N VAL A 54 -6.29 -9.54 -1.17
CA VAL A 54 -7.08 -9.29 -2.38
C VAL A 54 -8.41 -10.02 -2.23
N ARG A 55 -9.50 -9.32 -2.51
CA ARG A 55 -10.85 -9.89 -2.62
C ARG A 55 -11.39 -9.67 -4.03
N GLN A 56 -12.17 -10.61 -4.54
CA GLN A 56 -12.88 -10.44 -5.82
C GLN A 56 -14.39 -10.50 -5.60
N SER A 57 -15.13 -9.72 -6.39
CA SER A 57 -16.58 -9.85 -6.56
C SER A 57 -16.93 -9.61 -8.03
N GLY A 58 -17.25 -10.68 -8.75
CA GLY A 58 -17.45 -10.62 -10.21
C GLY A 58 -16.17 -10.16 -10.91
N VAL A 59 -16.27 -9.11 -11.71
CA VAL A 59 -15.11 -8.51 -12.41
C VAL A 59 -14.31 -7.53 -11.56
N SER A 60 -14.82 -7.14 -10.39
CA SER A 60 -14.15 -6.17 -9.51
C SER A 60 -13.19 -6.87 -8.55
N TYR A 61 -11.97 -6.34 -8.48
CA TYR A 61 -10.94 -6.73 -7.55
C TYR A 61 -10.79 -5.63 -6.51
N PHE A 62 -10.61 -6.00 -5.25
CA PHE A 62 -10.46 -5.08 -4.14
C PHE A 62 -9.14 -5.40 -3.47
N PHE A 63 -8.19 -4.47 -3.56
CA PHE A 63 -7.01 -4.50 -2.73
C PHE A 63 -7.36 -3.86 -1.39
N GLU A 64 -7.26 -4.63 -0.32
CA GLU A 64 -7.74 -4.22 0.99
C GLU A 64 -6.60 -4.24 2.00
N MET A 65 -6.66 -3.31 2.95
CA MET A 65 -5.73 -3.23 4.07
C MET A 65 -6.48 -3.14 5.40
N ARG A 66 -5.82 -3.55 6.48
CA ARG A 66 -6.21 -3.25 7.86
C ARG A 66 -4.99 -3.11 8.75
N LEU A 67 -5.21 -2.65 9.98
CA LEU A 67 -4.22 -2.70 11.04
C LEU A 67 -4.34 -4.02 11.83
N LEU A 68 -3.19 -4.56 12.24
CA LEU A 68 -3.11 -5.73 13.12
C LEU A 68 -3.31 -5.37 14.59
N ASN A 69 -3.02 -4.13 14.97
CA ASN A 69 -3.07 -3.66 16.36
C ASN A 69 -3.84 -2.33 16.46
N PRO A 70 -4.59 -2.10 17.55
CA PRO A 70 -5.30 -0.84 17.76
C PRO A 70 -4.28 0.31 17.91
N PRO A 71 -4.44 1.41 17.15
CA PRO A 71 -3.58 2.56 17.33
C PRO A 71 -3.97 3.35 18.59
N ALA A 72 -3.02 4.10 19.17
CA ALA A 72 -3.27 4.93 20.34
C ALA A 72 -4.12 6.18 20.03
N SER A 73 -4.13 6.60 18.77
CA SER A 73 -4.91 7.72 18.24
C SER A 73 -5.31 7.41 16.79
N ASN A 74 -6.16 8.24 16.20
CA ASN A 74 -6.56 8.04 14.81
C ASN A 74 -5.34 8.14 13.86
N ILE A 75 -5.18 7.15 12.99
CA ILE A 75 -4.15 7.12 11.95
C ILE A 75 -4.84 7.28 10.60
N ILE A 76 -4.37 8.26 9.83
CA ILE A 76 -4.84 8.49 8.47
C ILE A 76 -3.76 8.01 7.51
N TYR A 77 -4.12 7.04 6.67
CA TYR A 77 -3.31 6.63 5.53
C TYR A 77 -3.77 7.34 4.28
N ARG A 78 -2.83 7.73 3.43
CA ARG A 78 -3.07 8.28 2.10
C ARG A 78 -2.49 7.35 1.07
N TYR A 79 -3.31 6.98 0.09
CA TYR A 79 -2.92 6.21 -1.07
C TYR A 79 -2.96 7.09 -2.30
N ALA A 80 -1.95 6.95 -3.15
CA ALA A 80 -1.93 7.50 -4.49
C ALA A 80 -1.52 6.42 -5.49
N ARG A 81 -2.42 6.07 -6.40
CA ARG A 81 -2.12 5.22 -7.56
C ARG A 81 -1.33 6.04 -8.57
N ILE A 82 -0.13 5.57 -8.90
CA ILE A 82 0.73 6.11 -9.94
C ILE A 82 0.19 5.75 -11.32
N GLY A 83 -0.34 4.53 -11.48
CA GLY A 83 -1.02 4.13 -12.70
C GLY A 83 -1.38 2.65 -12.73
N TYR A 84 -2.18 2.30 -13.72
CA TYR A 84 -2.35 0.94 -14.19
C TYR A 84 -1.37 0.68 -15.32
N THR A 85 -0.98 -0.57 -15.54
CA THR A 85 -0.34 -1.00 -16.81
C THR A 85 -1.37 -1.05 -17.93
N THR A 86 -2.02 0.09 -18.15
CA THR A 86 -2.90 0.42 -19.26
C THR A 86 -2.31 1.69 -19.85
N GLY A 87 -2.28 1.89 -21.16
CA GLY A 87 -1.58 3.03 -21.79
C GLY A 87 -2.01 4.45 -21.38
N ALA A 88 -2.85 4.61 -20.35
CA ALA A 88 -3.27 5.87 -19.75
C ALA A 88 -2.93 5.91 -18.25
N ASN A 89 -2.31 7.02 -17.81
CA ASN A 89 -2.13 7.32 -16.39
C ASN A 89 -3.48 7.79 -15.80
N ASN A 90 -4.11 6.92 -15.02
CA ASN A 90 -5.41 7.17 -14.36
C ASN A 90 -5.19 7.41 -12.86
N GLY A 91 -4.44 8.47 -12.54
CA GLY A 91 -4.13 8.87 -11.17
C GLY A 91 -5.38 8.84 -10.28
N TYR A 92 -5.24 8.18 -9.12
CA TYR A 92 -6.31 8.03 -8.15
C TYR A 92 -5.72 8.23 -6.76
N ALA A 93 -6.45 8.93 -5.90
CA ALA A 93 -6.02 9.14 -4.53
C ALA A 93 -7.19 8.86 -3.58
N SER A 94 -6.86 8.26 -2.46
CA SER A 94 -7.82 7.94 -1.41
C SER A 94 -7.19 8.10 -0.03
N SER A 95 -8.04 8.32 0.96
CA SER A 95 -7.63 8.44 2.35
C SER A 95 -8.47 7.52 3.21
N PHE A 96 -7.82 6.85 4.14
CA PHE A 96 -8.42 5.84 5.00
C PHE A 96 -8.11 6.20 6.46
N THR A 97 -9.12 6.21 7.31
CA THR A 97 -8.96 6.54 8.73
C THR A 97 -9.15 5.29 9.56
N PHE A 98 -8.09 4.92 10.26
CA PHE A 98 -8.13 3.89 11.29
C PHE A 98 -8.19 4.54 12.67
N THR A 99 -9.17 4.11 13.47
CA THR A 99 -9.40 4.50 14.85
C THR A 99 -9.05 3.31 15.77
N PRO A 100 -8.92 3.53 17.08
CA PRO A 100 -8.78 2.43 18.05
C PRO A 100 -9.88 1.38 17.98
N THR A 101 -11.05 1.72 17.42
CA THR A 101 -12.24 0.84 17.37
C THR A 101 -12.40 0.12 16.03
N ASN A 102 -11.97 0.70 14.90
CA ASN A 102 -12.15 0.11 13.57
C ASN A 102 -10.85 -0.45 12.96
N TYR A 103 -9.75 -0.44 13.72
CA TYR A 103 -8.39 -0.76 13.23
C TYR A 103 -8.31 -2.09 12.46
N ASN A 104 -9.08 -3.09 12.88
CA ASN A 104 -9.08 -4.45 12.31
C ASN A 104 -10.11 -4.67 11.19
N VAL A 105 -10.84 -3.62 10.80
CA VAL A 105 -11.81 -3.65 9.70
C VAL A 105 -11.08 -3.41 8.39
N TRP A 106 -11.36 -4.27 7.40
CA TRP A 106 -10.79 -4.15 6.06
C TRP A 106 -11.28 -2.88 5.36
N GLN A 107 -10.34 -2.04 4.91
CA GLN A 107 -10.61 -0.86 4.10
C GLN A 107 -10.07 -1.07 2.68
N ILE A 108 -10.84 -0.64 1.69
CA ILE A 108 -10.49 -0.78 0.28
C ILE A 108 -9.46 0.28 -0.08
N VAL A 109 -8.26 -0.15 -0.47
CA VAL A 109 -7.16 0.71 -0.93
C VAL A 109 -7.37 1.10 -2.39
N ASP A 110 -7.65 0.10 -3.23
CA ASP A 110 -7.96 0.27 -4.65
C ASP A 110 -8.98 -0.80 -5.09
N SER A 111 -9.74 -0.49 -6.15
CA SER A 111 -10.80 -1.34 -6.65
C SER A 111 -10.90 -1.38 -8.20
N PRO A 112 -9.89 -1.88 -8.91
CA PRO A 112 -9.99 -2.07 -10.36
C PRO A 112 -11.04 -3.09 -10.76
N SER A 113 -11.45 -3.02 -12.03
CA SER A 113 -12.23 -4.08 -12.67
C SER A 113 -11.45 -4.71 -13.82
N LEU A 114 -11.45 -6.04 -13.90
CA LEU A 114 -10.81 -6.81 -14.98
C LEU A 114 -11.85 -7.67 -15.67
N LEU A 115 -11.80 -7.65 -17.00
CA LEU A 115 -12.58 -8.58 -17.83
C LEU A 115 -11.88 -9.94 -17.89
N ASN A 116 -12.67 -10.97 -18.20
CA ASN A 116 -12.14 -12.32 -18.38
C ASN A 116 -11.05 -12.35 -19.46
N GLY A 117 -9.96 -13.07 -19.20
CA GLY A 117 -8.80 -13.15 -20.10
C GLY A 117 -7.92 -11.89 -20.15
N THR A 118 -8.09 -10.95 -19.22
CA THR A 118 -7.20 -9.77 -19.09
C THR A 118 -6.31 -9.87 -17.87
N ALA A 119 -5.18 -9.15 -17.93
CA ALA A 119 -4.27 -8.94 -16.81
C ALA A 119 -4.25 -7.45 -16.45
N LEU A 120 -4.04 -7.17 -15.18
CA LEU A 120 -3.87 -5.82 -14.67
C LEU A 120 -2.70 -5.78 -13.70
N GLY A 121 -1.77 -4.87 -13.99
CA GLY A 121 -0.81 -4.38 -13.02
C GLY A 121 -1.24 -3.02 -12.51
N PHE A 122 -1.02 -2.75 -11.23
CA PHE A 122 -1.05 -1.40 -10.71
C PHE A 122 0.14 -1.11 -9.82
N HIS A 123 0.49 0.18 -9.81
CA HIS A 123 1.53 0.73 -8.97
C HIS A 123 0.96 1.92 -8.20
N GLY A 124 1.13 1.94 -6.89
CA GLY A 124 0.80 3.10 -6.07
C GLY A 124 1.67 3.21 -4.83
N VAL A 125 1.54 4.33 -4.14
CA VAL A 125 2.24 4.63 -2.89
C VAL A 125 1.24 4.83 -1.77
N LEU A 126 1.58 4.34 -0.59
CA LEU A 126 0.77 4.39 0.62
C LEU A 126 1.63 4.92 1.77
N SER A 127 1.18 5.96 2.47
CA SER A 127 1.91 6.51 3.61
C SER A 127 0.97 7.12 4.64
N SER A 128 1.51 7.34 5.85
CA SER A 128 0.81 8.06 6.92
C SER A 128 1.80 8.95 7.65
N SER A 129 1.43 10.18 8.01
CA SER A 129 2.29 11.04 8.83
C SER A 129 2.44 10.54 10.29
N ALA A 130 1.58 9.62 10.73
CA ALA A 130 1.69 8.97 12.03
C ALA A 130 2.67 7.80 12.03
N ARG A 131 3.29 7.49 10.88
CA ARG A 131 4.26 6.42 10.70
C ARG A 131 5.47 6.97 9.93
N ASP A 132 6.65 6.53 10.33
CA ASP A 132 7.89 6.88 9.65
C ASP A 132 8.23 5.82 8.59
N ALA A 133 7.28 5.59 7.66
CA ALA A 133 7.43 4.62 6.57
C ALA A 133 6.55 4.97 5.36
N MET A 134 7.11 4.78 4.17
CA MET A 134 6.38 4.79 2.90
C MET A 134 6.29 3.37 2.35
N HIS A 135 5.11 2.98 1.86
CA HIS A 135 4.92 1.69 1.20
C HIS A 135 4.66 1.89 -0.29
N GLU A 136 5.48 1.27 -1.13
CA GLU A 136 5.22 1.10 -2.56
C GLU A 136 4.44 -0.21 -2.75
N LEU A 137 3.31 -0.11 -3.43
CA LEU A 137 2.39 -1.20 -3.69
C LEU A 137 2.46 -1.54 -5.17
N ILE A 138 2.96 -2.73 -5.49
CA ILE A 138 3.01 -3.26 -6.86
C ILE A 138 2.14 -4.51 -6.87
N LEU A 139 1.01 -4.45 -7.57
CA LEU A 139 0.18 -5.63 -7.82
C LEU A 139 0.19 -5.99 -9.28
N ASN A 140 0.13 -7.28 -9.55
CA ASN A 140 -0.15 -7.85 -10.85
C ASN A 140 -1.06 -9.06 -10.69
N PHE A 141 -2.15 -9.09 -11.45
CA PHE A 141 -3.12 -10.17 -11.43
C PHE A 141 -3.63 -10.44 -12.84
N SER A 142 -3.76 -11.73 -13.15
CA SER A 142 -4.49 -12.22 -14.32
C SER A 142 -5.81 -12.82 -13.86
N TYR A 143 -6.88 -12.55 -14.60
CA TYR A 143 -8.21 -13.02 -14.22
C TYR A 143 -8.24 -14.55 -14.01
N GLY A 144 -8.45 -14.98 -12.77
CA GLY A 144 -8.57 -16.41 -12.40
C GLY A 144 -7.27 -17.23 -12.46
N GLU A 145 -6.12 -16.63 -12.72
CA GLU A 145 -4.86 -17.37 -12.90
C GLU A 145 -3.89 -17.20 -11.74
N PHE A 146 -3.56 -15.95 -11.39
CA PHE A 146 -2.61 -15.68 -10.32
C PHE A 146 -2.85 -14.32 -9.67
N VAL A 147 -2.49 -14.24 -8.40
CA VAL A 147 -2.36 -13.01 -7.64
C VAL A 147 -0.90 -12.84 -7.27
N ASN A 148 -0.31 -11.69 -7.59
CA ASN A 148 1.02 -11.30 -7.17
C ASN A 148 1.00 -9.88 -6.63
N CYS A 149 1.28 -9.73 -5.34
CA CYS A 149 1.40 -8.45 -4.66
C CYS A 149 2.79 -8.36 -4.04
N VAL A 150 3.46 -7.25 -4.28
CA VAL A 150 4.76 -6.89 -3.72
C VAL A 150 4.58 -5.55 -3.02
N ILE A 151 5.01 -5.49 -1.77
CA ILE A 151 4.92 -4.29 -0.95
C ILE A 151 6.33 -3.97 -0.48
N ASN A 152 6.90 -2.90 -1.03
CA ASN A 152 8.20 -2.40 -0.61
C ASN A 152 7.98 -1.33 0.45
N THR A 153 8.64 -1.47 1.60
CA THR A 153 8.60 -0.47 2.67
C THR A 153 9.93 0.24 2.72
N TYR A 154 9.90 1.57 2.68
CA TYR A 154 11.02 2.48 2.84
C TYR A 154 10.85 3.17 4.18
#